data_AF-A0A522T121-F1
#
_entry.id   AF-A0A522T121-F1
#
_cell.length_a   1.000
_cell.length_b   1.000
_cell.length_c   1.000
_cell.angle_alpha   90.00
_cell.angle_beta   90.00
_cell.angle_gamma   90.00
#
_symmetry.space_group_name_H-M   'P 1'
#
loop_
_entity.id
_entity.type
_entity.pdbx_description
1 polymer ?
#
loop_
_entity_poly.entity_id
_entity_poly.type
_entity_poly.pdbx_seq_one_letter_code
_entity_poly.pdbx_strand_id
1 'polypeptide(L)'
;MQRSWLYMVVVAPCCAASGHASAQVGEVPASRWVVSAGMVSDYLFRGLSQTDRQPAVQAGVEFDHASGWYVGGWGSNVSWLSDASTSAALISSSVELDLYGGWRGSFGSDWSGDVGVYRYQYPGSYPARFTLPNTTEGYVALAWKSVSLKYSYAFTDLFGYAGSQHSGYLDLSWNQPFAPGWLLNAHVGHQHVRNVRGASFSDWKLGVTRNFGSGWSVALGYCDTNANASIYTNARGHYLGRATALLSVARSF
;
A
#
# COMPACT_ATOMS: atom_id res chain seq x y z
N MET A 1 23.77 -25.84 17.95
CA MET A 1 23.39 -25.75 16.52
C MET A 1 22.21 -24.78 16.40
N GLN A 2 22.49 -23.48 16.31
CA GLN A 2 21.45 -22.45 16.12
C GLN A 2 20.97 -22.52 14.67
N ARG A 3 19.73 -22.96 14.47
CA ARG A 3 19.06 -22.88 13.16
C ARG A 3 18.63 -21.43 12.96
N SER A 4 19.31 -20.72 12.07
CA SER A 4 18.92 -19.44 11.51
C SER A 4 17.65 -19.62 10.68
N TRP A 5 16.59 -18.88 11.03
CA TRP A 5 15.31 -18.91 10.33
C TRP A 5 15.01 -17.55 9.70
N LEU A 6 14.69 -17.61 8.39
CA LEU A 6 13.83 -16.72 7.61
C LEU A 6 14.41 -15.38 7.13
N TYR A 7 14.90 -15.39 5.90
CA TYR A 7 14.88 -14.27 4.97
C TYR A 7 13.55 -14.31 4.20
N MET A 8 12.66 -13.34 4.44
CA MET A 8 11.57 -13.02 3.53
C MET A 8 11.42 -11.51 3.50
N VAL A 9 11.82 -10.91 2.38
CA VAL A 9 11.27 -9.61 1.97
C VAL A 9 9.83 -9.89 1.61
N VAL A 10 8.89 -9.50 2.47
CA VAL A 10 7.49 -9.40 2.07
C VAL A 10 7.42 -8.10 1.27
N VAL A 11 7.41 -8.20 -0.06
CA VAL A 11 6.90 -7.09 -0.87
C VAL A 11 5.43 -7.02 -0.53
N ALA A 12 5.12 -6.13 0.41
CA ALA A 12 3.78 -5.93 0.88
C ALA A 12 3.02 -5.21 -0.25
N PRO A 13 1.93 -5.77 -0.81
CA PRO A 13 1.05 -4.99 -1.66
C PRO A 13 0.60 -3.75 -0.88
N CYS A 14 0.22 -2.68 -1.56
CA CYS A 14 -0.09 -1.36 -0.98
C CYS A 14 -1.12 -1.38 0.20
N CYS A 15 -1.82 -2.50 0.43
CA CYS A 15 -2.75 -2.78 1.54
C CYS A 15 -2.19 -3.66 2.69
N ALA A 16 -0.91 -4.03 2.64
CA ALA A 16 -0.21 -4.66 3.75
C ALA A 16 0.84 -3.66 4.23
N ALA A 17 0.76 -3.31 5.50
CA ALA A 17 1.82 -2.63 6.24
C ALA A 17 3.18 -3.03 5.68
N SER A 18 3.98 -2.05 5.26
CA SER A 18 5.35 -2.24 4.81
C SER A 18 6.07 -3.13 5.82
N GLY A 19 6.15 -4.42 5.51
CA GLY A 19 6.80 -5.40 6.35
C GLY A 19 8.27 -5.09 6.28
N HIS A 20 8.77 -4.33 7.26
CA HIS A 20 10.19 -4.16 7.44
C HIS A 20 10.76 -5.56 7.67
N ALA A 21 11.44 -6.11 6.67
CA ALA A 21 12.25 -7.29 6.87
C ALA A 21 13.30 -6.89 7.91
N SER A 22 13.25 -7.50 9.09
CA SER A 22 14.30 -7.36 10.09
C SER A 22 15.61 -7.79 9.44
N ALA A 23 16.51 -6.83 9.24
CA ALA A 23 17.87 -7.11 8.82
C ALA A 23 18.52 -7.98 9.90
N GLN A 24 18.87 -9.22 9.55
CA GLN A 24 19.66 -10.07 10.44
C GLN A 24 21.04 -9.42 10.64
N VAL A 25 21.44 -9.30 11.91
CA VAL A 25 22.79 -8.90 12.28
C VAL A 25 23.75 -10.00 11.82
N GLY A 26 24.50 -9.76 10.74
CA GLY A 26 25.60 -10.65 10.32
C GLY A 26 25.83 -10.80 8.82
N GLU A 27 24.93 -10.32 7.96
CA GLU A 27 25.12 -10.41 6.50
C GLU A 27 25.49 -9.03 5.94
N VAL A 28 26.56 -8.96 5.14
CA VAL A 28 26.88 -7.74 4.39
C VAL A 28 25.69 -7.46 3.47
N PRO A 29 25.07 -6.27 3.52
CA PRO A 29 23.98 -5.95 2.62
C PRO A 29 24.46 -6.14 1.18
N ALA A 30 23.82 -7.05 0.44
CA ALA A 30 24.09 -7.25 -0.97
C ALA A 30 22.99 -6.56 -1.77
N SER A 31 23.39 -5.85 -2.82
CA SER A 31 22.42 -5.30 -3.77
C SER A 31 21.69 -6.43 -4.48
N ARG A 32 20.37 -6.33 -4.61
CA ARG A 32 19.53 -7.40 -5.17
C ARG A 32 18.32 -6.83 -5.88
N TRP A 33 17.78 -7.64 -6.79
CA TRP A 33 16.43 -7.44 -7.30
C TRP A 33 15.44 -8.22 -6.45
N VAL A 34 14.33 -7.59 -6.10
CA VAL A 34 13.19 -8.24 -5.47
C VAL A 34 12.03 -8.14 -6.45
N VAL A 35 11.51 -9.29 -6.88
CA VAL A 35 10.34 -9.34 -7.76
C VAL A 35 9.18 -9.93 -6.98
N SER A 36 7.97 -9.44 -7.23
CA SER A 36 6.76 -9.97 -6.61
C SER A 36 5.61 -10.06 -7.59
N ALA A 37 4.75 -11.05 -7.37
CA ALA A 37 3.48 -11.19 -8.05
C ALA A 37 2.43 -11.73 -7.08
N GLY A 38 1.18 -11.31 -7.23
CA GLY A 38 0.10 -11.74 -6.36
C GLY A 38 -1.29 -11.45 -6.91
N MET A 39 -2.27 -11.97 -6.19
CA MET A 39 -3.69 -11.70 -6.42
C MET A 39 -4.38 -11.43 -5.09
N VAL A 40 -5.37 -10.55 -5.12
CA VAL A 40 -6.21 -10.23 -3.96
C VAL A 40 -7.68 -10.22 -4.39
N SER A 41 -8.59 -10.61 -3.50
CA SER A 41 -10.03 -10.62 -3.76
C SER A 41 -10.62 -9.23 -3.99
N ASP A 42 -10.00 -8.19 -3.43
CA ASP A 42 -10.30 -6.78 -3.62
C ASP A 42 -9.06 -5.95 -3.28
N TYR A 43 -8.63 -5.07 -4.17
CA TYR A 43 -7.52 -4.16 -3.89
C TYR A 43 -8.02 -2.97 -3.08
N LEU A 44 -7.62 -2.87 -1.80
CA LEU A 44 -7.89 -1.70 -0.97
C LEU A 44 -6.69 -0.77 -0.88
N PHE A 45 -6.89 0.53 -1.02
CA PHE A 45 -5.91 1.56 -0.67
C PHE A 45 -6.46 2.42 0.46
N ARG A 46 -5.78 2.45 1.62
CA ARG A 46 -6.23 3.17 2.83
C ARG A 46 -7.72 2.88 3.15
N GLY A 47 -8.09 1.60 3.18
CA GLY A 47 -9.46 1.16 3.45
C GLY A 47 -10.49 1.35 2.34
N LEU A 48 -10.14 1.96 1.20
CA LEU A 48 -11.04 2.20 0.07
C LEU A 48 -10.79 1.21 -1.07
N SER A 49 -11.84 0.58 -1.58
CA SER A 49 -11.73 -0.34 -2.73
C SER A 49 -11.34 0.40 -4.01
N GLN A 50 -10.29 -0.08 -4.64
CA GLN A 50 -9.75 0.39 -5.92
C GLN A 50 -10.33 -0.39 -7.10
N THR A 51 -10.92 -1.56 -6.85
CA THR A 51 -11.43 -2.52 -7.83
C THR A 51 -12.93 -2.78 -7.70
N ASP A 52 -13.66 -1.93 -6.95
CA ASP A 52 -15.09 -2.10 -6.66
C ASP A 52 -15.44 -3.53 -6.21
N ARG A 53 -14.60 -4.08 -5.34
CA ARG A 53 -14.68 -5.43 -4.79
C ARG A 53 -14.54 -6.58 -5.77
N GLN A 54 -13.88 -6.31 -6.89
CA GLN A 54 -13.45 -7.35 -7.82
C GLN A 54 -11.98 -7.72 -7.57
N PRO A 55 -11.57 -8.93 -7.98
CA PRO A 55 -10.19 -9.37 -7.82
C PRO A 55 -9.19 -8.45 -8.55
N ALA A 56 -7.99 -8.35 -7.97
CA ALA A 56 -6.88 -7.63 -8.56
C ALA A 56 -5.64 -8.52 -8.66
N VAL A 57 -4.92 -8.39 -9.78
CA VAL A 57 -3.58 -8.94 -9.97
C VAL A 57 -2.58 -7.82 -9.71
N GLN A 58 -1.49 -8.16 -9.03
CA GLN A 58 -0.50 -7.21 -8.56
C GLN A 58 0.89 -7.74 -8.90
N ALA A 59 1.77 -6.85 -9.35
CA ALA A 59 3.16 -7.18 -9.60
C ALA A 59 4.07 -6.01 -9.25
N GLY A 60 5.29 -6.31 -8.84
CA GLY A 60 6.28 -5.29 -8.52
C GLY A 60 7.71 -5.78 -8.70
N VAL A 61 8.59 -4.82 -8.92
CA VAL A 61 10.03 -5.02 -9.01
C VAL A 61 10.73 -3.89 -8.28
N GLU A 62 11.68 -4.23 -7.42
CA GLU A 62 12.51 -3.28 -6.69
C GLU A 62 13.98 -3.67 -6.81
N PHE A 63 14.84 -2.69 -7.01
CA PHE A 63 16.28 -2.83 -6.82
C PHE A 63 16.64 -2.28 -5.44
N ASP A 64 17.04 -3.17 -4.54
CA ASP A 64 17.63 -2.87 -3.24
C ASP A 64 19.14 -2.70 -3.43
N HIS A 65 19.69 -1.55 -3.08
CA HIS A 65 21.14 -1.36 -3.06
C HIS A 65 21.70 -1.60 -1.65
N ALA A 66 22.91 -2.17 -1.57
CA ALA A 66 23.63 -2.43 -0.33
C ALA A 66 23.76 -1.24 0.64
N SER A 67 23.72 -0.01 0.11
CA SER A 67 23.80 1.22 0.93
C SER A 67 22.46 1.68 1.52
N GLY A 68 21.38 0.92 1.32
CA GLY A 68 20.03 1.23 1.79
C GLY A 68 19.17 2.03 0.81
N TRP A 69 19.75 2.52 -0.29
CA TRP A 69 18.98 3.13 -1.37
C TRP A 69 18.19 2.07 -2.14
N TYR A 70 17.00 2.43 -2.58
CA TYR A 70 16.17 1.56 -3.41
C TYR A 70 15.40 2.36 -4.46
N VAL A 71 15.04 1.68 -5.55
CA VAL A 71 14.13 2.17 -6.58
C VAL A 71 13.28 1.02 -7.07
N GLY A 72 12.00 1.25 -7.28
CA GLY A 72 11.09 0.20 -7.71
C GLY A 72 9.87 0.71 -8.42
N GLY A 73 9.13 -0.26 -8.94
CA GLY A 73 7.84 -0.06 -9.57
C GLY A 73 6.86 -1.12 -9.10
N TRP A 74 5.60 -0.75 -9.07
CA TRP A 74 4.48 -1.64 -8.76
C TRP A 74 3.31 -1.33 -9.69
N GLY A 75 2.45 -2.31 -9.94
CA GLY A 75 1.21 -2.05 -10.65
C GLY A 75 0.12 -3.06 -10.36
N SER A 76 -1.11 -2.64 -10.62
CA SER A 76 -2.31 -3.47 -10.50
C SER A 76 -3.42 -2.98 -11.41
N ASN A 77 -4.37 -3.87 -11.70
CA ASN A 77 -5.64 -3.43 -12.24
C ASN A 77 -6.44 -2.67 -11.18
N VAL A 78 -7.10 -1.60 -11.62
CA VAL A 78 -8.04 -0.82 -10.83
C VAL A 78 -9.30 -0.58 -11.65
N SER A 79 -10.39 -0.18 -11.01
CA SER A 79 -11.62 0.21 -11.69
C SER A 79 -12.22 1.51 -11.15
N TRP A 80 -11.83 2.01 -9.98
CA TRP A 80 -12.47 3.16 -9.33
C TRP A 80 -12.60 4.41 -10.22
N LEU A 81 -11.65 4.64 -11.15
CA LEU A 81 -11.71 5.72 -12.14
C LEU A 81 -12.71 5.45 -13.27
N SER A 82 -12.68 4.25 -13.86
CA SER A 82 -13.63 3.87 -14.91
C SER A 82 -15.05 3.65 -14.35
N ASP A 83 -15.18 3.30 -13.08
CA ASP A 83 -16.44 3.20 -12.35
C ASP A 83 -17.01 4.57 -11.96
N ALA A 84 -16.18 5.61 -11.94
CA ALA A 84 -16.61 7.01 -11.80
C ALA A 84 -17.01 7.66 -13.15
N SER A 85 -16.78 6.98 -14.26
CA SER A 85 -17.13 7.43 -15.60
C SER A 85 -18.65 7.56 -15.77
N THR A 86 -19.10 8.64 -16.40
CA THR A 86 -20.51 8.88 -16.72
C THR A 86 -20.66 9.31 -18.18
N SER A 87 -21.88 9.32 -18.72
CA SER A 87 -22.13 9.84 -20.08
C SER A 87 -21.72 11.31 -20.25
N ALA A 88 -21.67 12.09 -19.16
CA ALA A 88 -21.24 13.50 -19.17
C ALA A 88 -19.72 13.69 -18.98
N ALA A 89 -19.04 12.69 -18.39
CA ALA A 89 -17.62 12.74 -18.08
C ALA A 89 -17.01 11.35 -18.30
N LEU A 90 -16.57 11.11 -19.54
CA LEU A 90 -15.98 9.83 -19.94
C LEU A 90 -14.56 9.71 -19.40
N ILE A 91 -14.36 8.78 -18.48
CA ILE A 91 -13.07 8.41 -17.91
C ILE A 91 -12.76 6.98 -18.31
N SER A 92 -11.53 6.74 -18.78
CA SER A 92 -11.00 5.41 -19.06
C SER A 92 -9.65 5.26 -18.40
N SER A 93 -9.61 4.57 -17.28
CA SER A 93 -8.36 4.11 -16.64
C SER A 93 -8.67 2.84 -15.87
N SER A 94 -7.83 1.83 -16.06
CA SER A 94 -8.01 0.49 -15.49
C SER A 94 -6.73 -0.08 -14.87
N VAL A 95 -5.68 0.74 -14.77
CA VAL A 95 -4.38 0.34 -14.26
C VAL A 95 -3.84 1.44 -13.36
N GLU A 96 -3.26 1.04 -12.25
CA GLU A 96 -2.38 1.87 -11.42
C GLU A 96 -0.94 1.41 -11.65
N LEU A 97 -0.04 2.37 -11.86
CA LEU A 97 1.39 2.18 -11.94
C LEU A 97 2.06 3.12 -10.94
N ASP A 98 2.78 2.54 -10.01
CA ASP A 98 3.49 3.27 -8.98
C ASP A 98 4.98 3.19 -9.25
N LEU A 99 5.64 4.34 -9.22
CA LEU A 99 7.09 4.44 -9.23
C LEU A 99 7.54 5.00 -7.89
N TYR A 100 8.56 4.41 -7.31
CA TYR A 100 9.04 4.83 -6.01
C TYR A 100 10.53 4.66 -5.85
N GLY A 101 11.07 5.37 -4.88
CA GLY A 101 12.45 5.24 -4.44
C GLY A 101 12.66 5.94 -3.12
N GLY A 102 13.75 5.60 -2.46
CA GLY A 102 14.04 6.11 -1.14
C GLY A 102 15.29 5.49 -0.54
N TRP A 103 15.43 5.71 0.76
CA TRP A 103 16.50 5.14 1.56
C TRP A 103 15.92 4.50 2.82
N ARG A 104 16.37 3.29 3.13
CA ARG A 104 16.01 2.56 4.34
C ARG A 104 17.24 2.06 5.08
N GLY A 105 17.17 2.06 6.41
CA GLY A 105 18.29 1.65 7.25
C GLY A 105 17.85 1.20 8.65
N SER A 106 18.73 0.46 9.32
CA SER A 106 18.55 0.03 10.71
C SER A 106 19.48 0.80 11.64
N PHE A 107 19.02 1.11 12.85
CA PHE A 107 19.76 1.82 13.88
C PHE A 107 19.70 1.03 15.19
N GLY A 108 20.84 0.56 15.70
CA GLY A 108 20.85 -0.38 16.83
C GLY A 108 20.20 -1.73 16.46
N SER A 109 19.69 -2.45 17.46
CA SER A 109 19.13 -3.79 17.24
C SER A 109 17.65 -3.81 16.84
N ASP A 110 16.90 -2.78 17.23
CA ASP A 110 15.43 -2.84 17.26
C ASP A 110 14.76 -1.77 16.38
N TRP A 111 15.50 -0.74 15.95
CA TRP A 111 14.95 0.38 15.20
C TRP A 111 15.34 0.35 13.73
N SER A 112 14.41 0.79 12.87
CA SER A 112 14.68 1.05 11.46
C SER A 112 13.91 2.28 10.97
N GLY A 113 14.42 2.93 9.93
CA GLY A 113 13.74 4.03 9.27
C GLY A 113 13.69 3.84 7.76
N ASP A 114 12.69 4.46 7.14
CA ASP A 114 12.54 4.55 5.69
C ASP A 114 12.07 5.96 5.33
N VAL A 115 12.71 6.58 4.35
CA VAL A 115 12.30 7.86 3.77
C VAL A 115 12.25 7.70 2.26
N GLY A 116 11.14 8.10 1.66
CA GLY A 116 10.96 7.86 0.24
C GLY A 116 9.91 8.74 -0.41
N VAL A 117 9.75 8.51 -1.70
CA VAL A 117 8.77 9.17 -2.56
C VAL A 117 8.05 8.13 -3.41
N TYR A 118 6.75 8.32 -3.56
CA TYR A 118 5.89 7.59 -4.49
C TYR A 118 5.35 8.54 -5.54
N ARG A 119 5.26 8.04 -6.78
CA ARG A 119 4.50 8.63 -7.87
C ARG A 119 3.47 7.60 -8.32
N TYR A 120 2.22 7.82 -7.94
CA TYR A 120 1.07 7.04 -8.38
C TYR A 120 0.60 7.57 -9.73
N GLN A 121 0.45 6.68 -10.71
CA GLN A 121 0.04 7.03 -12.06
C GLN A 121 -1.12 6.15 -12.52
N TYR A 122 -2.12 6.79 -13.11
CA TYR A 122 -3.29 6.12 -13.67
C TYR A 122 -3.34 6.44 -15.16
N PRO A 123 -2.62 5.69 -16.02
CA PRO A 123 -2.69 5.89 -17.46
C PRO A 123 -4.12 5.70 -17.96
N GLY A 124 -4.51 6.52 -18.92
CA GLY A 124 -5.91 6.57 -19.33
C GLY A 124 -6.29 7.80 -20.17
N SER A 125 -7.57 7.91 -20.44
CA SER A 125 -8.21 9.08 -21.07
C SER A 125 -9.15 9.74 -20.08
N TYR A 126 -9.11 11.07 -20.03
CA TYR A 126 -9.86 11.90 -19.10
C TYR A 126 -10.52 13.06 -19.83
N PRO A 127 -11.67 13.57 -19.34
CA PRO A 127 -12.28 14.77 -19.90
C PRO A 127 -11.33 15.98 -19.85
N ALA A 128 -11.54 16.95 -20.75
CA ALA A 128 -10.80 18.19 -20.71
C ALA A 128 -11.00 18.90 -19.36
N ARG A 129 -9.91 19.43 -18.78
CA ARG A 129 -9.89 20.10 -17.45
C ARG A 129 -10.23 19.18 -16.27
N PHE A 130 -10.19 17.87 -16.44
CA PHE A 130 -10.27 16.92 -15.34
C PHE A 130 -9.03 17.03 -14.45
N THR A 131 -9.22 17.06 -13.12
CA THR A 131 -8.10 16.96 -12.18
C THR A 131 -7.57 15.54 -12.22
N LEU A 132 -6.38 15.36 -12.78
CA LEU A 132 -5.79 14.04 -12.93
C LEU A 132 -5.58 13.36 -11.56
N PRO A 133 -5.78 12.04 -11.48
CA PRO A 133 -5.62 11.29 -10.23
C PRO A 133 -4.16 11.00 -9.86
N ASN A 134 -3.21 11.37 -10.73
CA ASN A 134 -1.80 11.08 -10.53
C ASN A 134 -1.24 11.85 -9.33
N THR A 135 -0.79 11.12 -8.31
CA THR A 135 -0.40 11.70 -7.03
C THR A 135 1.10 11.52 -6.80
N THR A 136 1.78 12.54 -6.28
CA THR A 136 3.15 12.39 -5.76
C THR A 136 3.11 12.55 -4.24
N GLU A 137 3.57 11.54 -3.50
CA GLU A 137 3.67 11.59 -2.04
C GLU A 137 5.11 11.36 -1.58
N GLY A 138 5.58 12.18 -0.65
CA GLY A 138 6.78 11.89 0.14
C GLY A 138 6.37 11.21 1.44
N TYR A 139 7.25 10.41 2.04
CA TYR A 139 6.96 9.81 3.33
C TYR A 139 8.21 9.63 4.19
N VAL A 140 7.95 9.51 5.50
CA VAL A 140 8.91 9.07 6.50
C VAL A 140 8.27 7.98 7.35
N ALA A 141 9.02 6.92 7.63
CA ALA A 141 8.61 5.81 8.46
C ALA A 141 9.68 5.53 9.53
N LEU A 142 9.21 5.15 10.71
CA LEU A 142 10.03 4.66 11.81
C LEU A 142 9.42 3.35 12.32
N ALA A 143 10.25 2.32 12.48
CA ALA A 143 9.84 1.04 13.02
C ALA A 143 10.62 0.73 14.29
N TRP A 144 9.93 0.11 15.25
CA TRP A 144 10.48 -0.50 16.43
C TRP A 144 9.97 -1.93 16.54
N LYS A 145 10.87 -2.90 16.34
CA LYS A 145 10.55 -4.33 16.29
C LYS A 145 9.41 -4.61 15.28
N SER A 146 8.26 -5.07 15.78
CA SER A 146 7.07 -5.43 15.01
C SER A 146 6.13 -4.26 14.74
N VAL A 147 6.40 -3.07 15.28
CA VAL A 147 5.53 -1.89 15.19
C VAL A 147 6.18 -0.85 14.27
N SER A 148 5.38 -0.19 13.44
CA SER A 148 5.86 0.91 12.59
C SER A 148 4.87 2.07 12.56
N LEU A 149 5.40 3.28 12.52
CA LEU A 149 4.67 4.52 12.29
C LEU A 149 5.15 5.13 10.97
N LYS A 150 4.23 5.45 10.06
CA LYS A 150 4.53 6.12 8.79
C LYS A 150 3.68 7.36 8.61
N TYR A 151 4.29 8.44 8.13
CA TYR A 151 3.57 9.62 7.66
C TYR A 151 3.87 9.87 6.19
N SER A 152 2.81 9.94 5.38
CA SER A 152 2.85 10.30 3.96
C SER A 152 2.27 11.69 3.75
N TYR A 153 2.84 12.46 2.83
CA TYR A 153 2.47 13.83 2.51
C TYR A 153 2.36 14.02 1.00
N ALA A 154 1.22 14.51 0.53
CA ALA A 154 0.96 14.74 -0.89
C ALA A 154 1.52 16.08 -1.36
N PHE A 155 2.42 16.04 -2.34
CA PHE A 155 2.97 17.22 -3.00
C PHE A 155 2.07 17.74 -4.14
N THR A 156 1.17 16.90 -4.63
CA THR A 156 0.19 17.22 -5.69
C THR A 156 -1.23 17.04 -5.16
N ASP A 157 -2.23 17.35 -5.99
CA ASP A 157 -3.60 16.94 -5.73
C ASP A 157 -3.66 15.43 -5.42
N LEU A 158 -4.38 15.10 -4.35
CA LEU A 158 -4.52 13.75 -3.83
C LEU A 158 -5.63 13.02 -4.61
N PHE A 159 -5.24 12.07 -5.46
CA PHE A 159 -6.12 11.12 -6.14
C PHE A 159 -7.33 11.75 -6.85
N GLY A 160 -7.12 12.89 -7.51
CA GLY A 160 -8.13 13.56 -8.34
C GLY A 160 -8.98 14.59 -7.60
N TYR A 161 -8.74 14.78 -6.30
CA TYR A 161 -9.35 15.88 -5.55
C TYR A 161 -8.65 17.21 -5.83
N ALA A 162 -9.34 18.12 -6.53
CA ALA A 162 -8.78 19.42 -6.90
C ALA A 162 -8.41 20.30 -5.68
N GLY A 163 -7.21 20.86 -5.70
CA GLY A 163 -6.73 21.77 -4.66
C GLY A 163 -6.38 21.08 -3.34
N SER A 164 -6.19 19.76 -3.35
CA SER A 164 -5.97 18.94 -2.16
C SER A 164 -4.49 18.63 -1.90
N GLN A 165 -3.56 19.27 -2.61
CA GLN A 165 -2.15 19.22 -2.25
C GLN A 165 -1.94 19.57 -0.76
N HIS A 166 -0.91 18.97 -0.16
CA HIS A 166 -0.60 19.02 1.26
C HIS A 166 -1.56 18.21 2.15
N SER A 167 -2.33 17.30 1.54
CA SER A 167 -2.98 16.20 2.26
C SER A 167 -1.94 15.28 2.90
N GLY A 168 -2.34 14.53 3.93
CA GLY A 168 -1.43 13.65 4.66
C GLY A 168 -2.10 12.38 5.16
N TYR A 169 -1.32 11.33 5.35
CA TYR A 169 -1.78 10.06 5.88
C TYR A 169 -0.83 9.56 6.97
N LEU A 170 -1.37 9.32 8.17
CA LEU A 170 -0.63 8.74 9.29
C LEU A 170 -1.05 7.28 9.46
N ASP A 171 -0.09 6.37 9.53
CA ASP A 171 -0.31 4.93 9.65
C ASP A 171 0.46 4.37 10.85
N LEU A 172 -0.24 3.66 11.74
CA LEU A 172 0.36 2.84 12.78
C LEU A 172 0.06 1.38 12.47
N SER A 173 1.12 0.59 12.29
CA SER A 173 1.04 -0.82 11.91
C SER A 173 1.73 -1.73 12.92
N TRP A 174 1.19 -2.93 13.12
CA TRP A 174 1.74 -3.98 13.96
C TRP A 174 1.72 -5.33 13.21
N ASN A 175 2.90 -5.90 13.02
CA ASN A 175 3.11 -7.18 12.34
C ASN A 175 3.83 -8.14 13.28
N GLN A 176 3.08 -8.93 14.05
CA GLN A 176 3.60 -9.79 15.11
C GLN A 176 3.68 -11.25 14.67
N PRO A 177 4.89 -11.84 14.59
CA PRO A 177 5.01 -13.29 14.54
C PRO A 177 4.46 -13.91 15.81
N PHE A 178 3.56 -14.88 15.69
CA PHE A 178 2.98 -15.60 16.83
C PHE A 178 3.15 -17.13 16.76
N ALA A 179 3.50 -17.65 15.59
CA ALA A 179 3.87 -19.04 15.37
C ALA A 179 4.82 -19.14 14.15
N PRO A 180 5.59 -20.23 13.97
CA PRO A 180 6.49 -20.37 12.82
C PRO A 180 5.73 -20.20 11.51
N GLY A 181 6.09 -19.18 10.72
CA GLY A 181 5.44 -18.84 9.44
C GLY A 181 4.09 -18.13 9.56
N TRP A 182 3.62 -17.76 10.75
CA TRP A 182 2.37 -17.00 10.95
C TRP A 182 2.66 -15.60 11.49
N LEU A 183 1.98 -14.61 10.92
CA LEU A 183 1.99 -13.22 11.37
C LEU A 183 0.57 -12.75 11.65
N LEU A 184 0.38 -12.07 12.77
CA LEU A 184 -0.78 -11.24 13.03
C LEU A 184 -0.50 -9.86 12.42
N ASN A 185 -1.44 -9.34 11.64
CA ASN A 185 -1.35 -8.04 11.00
C ASN A 185 -2.47 -7.14 11.54
N ALA A 186 -2.10 -6.00 12.09
CA ALA A 186 -3.05 -4.95 12.46
C ALA A 186 -2.53 -3.60 11.98
N HIS A 187 -3.41 -2.70 11.58
CA HIS A 187 -3.06 -1.28 11.44
C HIS A 187 -4.27 -0.39 11.69
N VAL A 188 -3.97 0.88 11.95
CA VAL A 188 -4.93 1.98 11.97
C VAL A 188 -4.32 3.18 11.27
N GLY A 189 -5.11 3.81 10.40
CA GLY A 189 -4.74 4.92 9.57
C GLY A 189 -5.61 6.15 9.79
N HIS A 190 -5.08 7.33 9.45
CA HIS A 190 -5.88 8.53 9.29
C HIS A 190 -5.45 9.32 8.07
N GLN A 191 -6.37 9.47 7.11
CA GLN A 191 -6.24 10.31 5.93
C GLN A 191 -6.80 11.71 6.22
N HIS A 192 -5.93 12.71 6.23
CA HIS A 192 -6.34 14.09 6.08
C HIS A 192 -6.41 14.45 4.59
N VAL A 193 -7.57 14.90 4.11
CA VAL A 193 -7.74 15.41 2.74
C VAL A 193 -7.97 16.91 2.81
N ARG A 194 -6.98 17.68 2.36
CA ARG A 194 -7.01 19.13 2.45
C ARG A 194 -8.03 19.71 1.47
N ASN A 195 -8.74 20.76 1.88
CA ASN A 195 -9.69 21.52 1.07
C ASN A 195 -10.91 20.73 0.53
N VAL A 196 -11.11 19.48 0.94
CA VAL A 196 -12.28 18.67 0.57
C VAL A 196 -13.06 18.29 1.81
N ARG A 197 -14.14 19.02 2.07
CA ARG A 197 -14.96 18.84 3.27
C ARG A 197 -15.54 17.42 3.32
N GLY A 198 -15.26 16.71 4.41
CA GLY A 198 -15.80 15.36 4.67
C GLY A 198 -15.02 14.22 4.04
N ALA A 199 -13.98 14.50 3.24
CA ALA A 199 -13.13 13.47 2.62
C ALA A 199 -12.05 12.93 3.57
N SER A 200 -11.84 13.54 4.74
CA SER A 200 -10.97 12.95 5.76
C SER A 200 -11.63 11.74 6.42
N PHE A 201 -10.84 10.69 6.65
CA PHE A 201 -11.33 9.45 7.25
C PHE A 201 -10.20 8.67 7.94
N SER A 202 -10.58 7.63 8.67
CA SER A 202 -9.70 6.64 9.27
C SER A 202 -10.10 5.25 8.83
N ASP A 203 -9.11 4.41 8.58
CA ASP A 203 -9.26 3.02 8.22
C ASP A 203 -8.49 2.11 9.18
N TRP A 204 -8.88 0.84 9.24
CA TRP A 204 -8.24 -0.15 10.08
C TRP A 204 -8.36 -1.55 9.50
N LYS A 205 -7.44 -2.41 9.93
CA LYS A 205 -7.43 -3.82 9.54
C LYS A 205 -6.99 -4.69 10.70
N LEU A 206 -7.53 -5.90 10.73
CA LEU A 206 -7.03 -7.02 11.51
C LEU A 206 -7.00 -8.27 10.63
N GLY A 207 -5.88 -8.97 10.60
CA GLY A 207 -5.73 -10.17 9.78
C GLY A 207 -4.56 -11.04 10.17
N VAL A 208 -4.40 -12.12 9.42
CA VAL A 208 -3.31 -13.07 9.56
C VAL A 208 -2.66 -13.33 8.22
N THR A 209 -1.34 -13.47 8.22
CA THR A 209 -0.55 -13.91 7.06
C THR A 209 0.15 -15.22 7.39
N ARG A 210 0.05 -16.17 6.47
CA ARG A 210 0.76 -17.44 6.48
C ARG A 210 1.83 -17.43 5.40
N ASN A 211 3.09 -17.47 5.81
CA ASN A 211 4.24 -17.69 4.94
C ASN A 211 4.52 -19.19 4.84
N PHE A 212 4.63 -19.69 3.61
CA PHE A 212 4.88 -21.12 3.32
C PHE A 212 6.35 -21.43 3.03
N GLY A 213 7.21 -20.41 3.04
CA GLY A 213 8.58 -20.51 2.53
C GLY A 213 8.63 -20.38 1.00
N SER A 214 9.84 -20.38 0.44
CA SER A 214 10.08 -20.23 -1.01
C SER A 214 9.39 -19.00 -1.64
N GLY A 215 9.22 -17.95 -0.83
CA GLY A 215 8.58 -16.69 -1.23
C GLY A 215 7.06 -16.67 -1.22
N TRP A 216 6.37 -17.79 -1.00
CA TRP A 216 4.90 -17.85 -1.02
C TRP A 216 4.26 -17.41 0.29
N SER A 217 3.16 -16.67 0.18
CA SER A 217 2.33 -16.24 1.30
C SER A 217 0.84 -16.22 0.94
N VAL A 218 0.00 -16.43 1.95
CA VAL A 218 -1.45 -16.23 1.89
C VAL A 218 -1.86 -15.35 3.07
N ALA A 219 -2.72 -14.38 2.85
CA ALA A 219 -3.26 -13.54 3.92
C ALA A 219 -4.78 -13.51 3.90
N LEU A 220 -5.37 -13.47 5.09
CA LEU A 220 -6.79 -13.23 5.33
C LEU A 220 -6.92 -12.05 6.29
N GLY A 221 -7.73 -11.06 5.97
CA GLY A 221 -7.95 -9.91 6.86
C GLY A 221 -9.34 -9.33 6.75
N TYR A 222 -9.78 -8.67 7.80
CA TYR A 222 -10.94 -7.80 7.82
C TYR A 222 -10.46 -6.35 7.78
N CYS A 223 -11.00 -5.56 6.86
CA CYS A 223 -10.70 -4.15 6.69
C CYS A 223 -11.99 -3.33 6.76
N ASP A 224 -11.91 -2.13 7.33
CA ASP A 224 -13.05 -1.21 7.42
C ASP A 224 -12.56 0.24 7.53
N THR A 225 -13.47 1.19 7.32
CA THR A 225 -13.17 2.63 7.36
C THR A 225 -14.40 3.43 7.77
N ASN A 226 -14.18 4.61 8.33
CA ASN A 226 -15.27 5.58 8.57
C ASN A 226 -15.43 6.60 7.43
N ALA A 227 -14.90 6.29 6.24
CA ALA A 227 -14.99 7.15 5.07
C ALA A 227 -16.45 7.52 4.73
N ASN A 228 -16.71 8.80 4.49
CA ASN A 228 -18.07 9.29 4.26
C ASN A 228 -18.68 8.70 2.97
N ALA A 229 -19.76 7.93 3.12
CA ALA A 229 -20.45 7.30 2.00
C ALA A 229 -20.98 8.30 0.95
N SER A 230 -21.29 9.55 1.32
CA SER A 230 -21.72 10.56 0.35
C SER A 230 -20.61 11.02 -0.60
N ILE A 231 -19.34 10.75 -0.25
CA ILE A 231 -18.15 11.13 -1.04
C ILE A 231 -17.57 9.90 -1.73
N TYR A 232 -17.51 8.78 -1.02
CA TYR A 232 -16.84 7.56 -1.49
C TYR A 232 -17.80 6.54 -2.10
N THR A 233 -18.93 6.99 -2.65
CA THR A 233 -19.83 6.16 -3.45
C THR A 233 -19.59 6.46 -4.93
N ASN A 234 -19.30 5.43 -5.73
CA ASN A 234 -19.01 5.59 -7.15
C ASN A 234 -20.28 5.93 -7.96
N ALA A 235 -20.13 6.19 -9.27
CA ALA A 235 -21.26 6.56 -10.13
C ALA A 235 -22.29 5.44 -10.32
N ARG A 236 -21.97 4.20 -9.92
CA ARG A 236 -22.88 3.05 -9.91
C ARG A 236 -23.64 2.88 -8.60
N GLY A 237 -23.42 3.75 -7.61
CA GLY A 237 -24.06 3.67 -6.30
C GLY A 237 -23.39 2.70 -5.32
N HIS A 238 -22.18 2.21 -5.63
CA HIS A 238 -21.43 1.35 -4.72
C HIS A 238 -20.55 2.20 -3.80
N TYR A 239 -20.80 2.12 -2.49
CA TYR A 239 -19.92 2.70 -1.48
C TYR A 239 -18.59 1.94 -1.43
N LEU A 240 -17.45 2.58 -1.69
CA LEU A 240 -16.14 1.94 -1.79
C LEU A 240 -15.48 1.62 -0.44
N GLY A 241 -15.94 2.25 0.65
CA GLY A 241 -15.39 2.07 2.00
C GLY A 241 -16.10 1.02 2.87
N ARG A 242 -16.91 0.13 2.29
CA ARG A 242 -17.62 -0.89 3.09
C ARG A 242 -16.62 -1.88 3.67
N ALA A 243 -16.81 -2.21 4.95
CA ALA A 243 -16.24 -3.37 5.61
C ALA A 243 -16.15 -4.60 4.70
N THR A 244 -14.95 -5.15 4.56
CA THR A 244 -14.67 -6.24 3.61
C THR A 244 -13.64 -7.21 4.19
N ALA A 245 -13.89 -8.51 4.00
CA ALA A 245 -12.88 -9.54 4.21
C ALA A 245 -12.04 -9.70 2.93
N LEU A 246 -10.72 -9.65 3.07
CA LEU A 246 -9.75 -9.77 1.99
C LEU A 246 -9.00 -11.08 2.08
N LEU A 247 -8.93 -11.79 0.96
CA LEU A 247 -8.04 -12.93 0.76
C LEU A 247 -6.98 -12.55 -0.28
N SER A 248 -5.71 -12.80 0.03
CA SER A 248 -4.62 -12.64 -0.94
C SER A 248 -3.69 -13.84 -0.99
N VAL A 249 -3.08 -14.03 -2.14
CA VAL A 249 -1.94 -14.93 -2.36
C VAL A 249 -0.84 -14.15 -3.07
N ALA A 250 0.39 -14.29 -2.61
CA ALA A 250 1.53 -13.60 -3.20
C ALA A 250 2.77 -14.47 -3.19
N ARG A 251 3.69 -14.17 -4.11
CA ARG A 251 5.02 -14.76 -4.19
C ARG A 251 6.06 -13.67 -4.40
N SER A 252 7.13 -13.73 -3.62
CA SER A 252 8.37 -13.00 -3.88
C SER A 252 9.42 -13.93 -4.50
N PHE A 253 10.22 -13.40 -5.42
CA PHE A 253 11.28 -14.11 -6.15
C PHE A 253 12.65 -13.54 -5.78
#